data_AF-A0A917N2B2-F1
#
_entry.id   AF-A0A917N2B2-F1
#
_cell.length_a   1.000
_cell.length_b   1.000
_cell.length_c   1.000
_cell.angle_alpha   90.00
_cell.angle_beta   90.00
_cell.angle_gamma   90.00
#
_symmetry.space_group_name_H-M   'P 1'
#
loop_
_entity.id
_entity.type
_entity.pdbx_description
1 polymer ?
#
loop_
_entity_poly.entity_id
_entity_poly.type
_entity_poly.pdbx_seq_one_letter_code
_entity_poly.pdbx_strand_id
1 'polypeptide(L)'
;MKKKRTVKHISPTIKKKVKSIAPTAMEYIMLFNTCEIKKEKIAEIDKVIDEKIVVNRNRYEGVSNLVKGGGVNNTSLFGSQPLFQSSYIPFYNRFNTTPATVGSAFNVNPFSNPKSTQDIFASRTADVFSNNFVDNSNVFGLNRDIFSGSTFTNGAGVPWYFIACVHYLECSFSFKKHLHNGDPLTGYTVHVPAHRPKVGHAPPFNFEESAVDAIKLMKYDHVTNWSLPFILLKLEGYNGFGYNRKGIRTPYLWSYSNHYTKGKYVKDGVYDANAVSSQLGAAVILKRMEQRALINIPRN
;
A
#
# COMPACT_ATOMS: atom_id res chain seq x y z
N MET A 1 -5.46 77.23 31.34
CA MET A 1 -5.38 76.19 30.27
C MET A 1 -5.29 74.80 30.91
N LYS A 2 -6.31 73.94 30.76
CA LYS A 2 -6.21 72.50 31.02
C LYS A 2 -6.81 71.75 29.83
N LYS A 3 -5.96 71.10 29.02
CA LYS A 3 -6.34 70.33 27.83
C LYS A 3 -7.10 69.07 28.24
N LYS A 4 -8.37 68.94 27.82
CA LYS A 4 -9.11 67.66 27.88
C LYS A 4 -8.46 66.67 26.90
N ARG A 5 -8.02 65.51 27.40
CA ARG A 5 -7.58 64.37 26.58
C ARG A 5 -8.81 63.55 26.19
N THR A 6 -9.09 63.48 24.88
CA THR A 6 -10.14 62.63 24.31
C THR A 6 -9.60 61.22 24.16
N VAL A 7 -10.18 60.25 24.88
CA VAL A 7 -9.85 58.82 24.73
C VAL A 7 -10.66 58.27 23.56
N LYS A 8 -10.01 57.91 22.46
CA LYS A 8 -10.65 57.17 21.36
C LYS A 8 -10.87 55.72 21.82
N HIS A 9 -12.13 55.29 21.89
CA HIS A 9 -12.47 53.88 22.03
C HIS A 9 -12.05 53.13 20.76
N ILE A 10 -11.10 52.21 20.91
CA ILE A 10 -10.69 51.29 19.85
C ILE A 10 -11.76 50.21 19.76
N SER A 11 -12.47 50.15 18.63
CA SER A 11 -13.44 49.09 18.36
C SER A 11 -12.75 47.72 18.36
N PRO A 12 -13.35 46.69 18.99
CA PRO A 12 -12.75 45.37 19.06
C PRO A 12 -12.62 44.79 17.66
N THR A 13 -11.38 44.50 17.25
CA THR A 13 -11.09 43.82 15.98
C THR A 13 -11.57 42.38 16.10
N ILE A 14 -12.66 42.06 15.41
CA ILE A 14 -13.16 40.69 15.26
C ILE A 14 -12.08 39.90 14.50
N LYS A 15 -11.26 39.14 15.23
CA LYS A 15 -10.38 38.14 14.63
C LYS A 15 -11.28 37.11 13.94
N LYS A 16 -11.34 37.14 12.60
CA LYS A 16 -12.01 36.09 11.82
C LYS A 16 -11.42 34.75 12.25
N LYS A 17 -12.25 33.90 12.88
CA LYS A 17 -11.93 32.49 13.13
C LYS A 17 -11.68 31.86 11.76
N VAL A 18 -10.42 31.59 11.43
CA VAL A 18 -10.08 30.80 10.25
C VAL A 18 -10.71 29.42 10.47
N LYS A 19 -11.79 29.14 9.76
CA LYS A 19 -12.48 27.86 9.81
C LYS A 19 -11.47 26.82 9.30
N SER A 20 -11.00 25.95 10.18
CA SER A 20 -10.14 24.84 9.80
C SER A 20 -10.97 23.87 8.97
N ILE A 21 -10.81 23.95 7.66
CA ILE A 21 -11.54 23.10 6.73
C ILE A 21 -10.54 22.03 6.31
N ALA A 22 -10.75 20.81 6.80
CA ALA A 22 -10.05 19.66 6.23
C ALA A 22 -10.37 19.59 4.73
N PRO A 23 -9.42 19.17 3.87
CA PRO A 23 -9.70 19.12 2.44
C PRO A 23 -10.92 18.25 2.15
N THR A 24 -11.81 18.77 1.30
CA THR A 24 -12.92 18.02 0.73
C THR A 24 -12.41 16.90 -0.18
N ALA A 25 -13.25 15.92 -0.49
CA ALA A 25 -12.90 14.84 -1.41
C ALA A 25 -12.43 15.39 -2.78
N MET A 26 -13.13 16.41 -3.30
CA MET A 26 -12.76 17.05 -4.56
C MET A 26 -11.42 17.79 -4.46
N GLU A 27 -11.13 18.46 -3.34
CA GLU A 27 -9.83 19.09 -3.12
C GLU A 27 -8.71 18.05 -3.09
N TYR A 28 -8.88 16.91 -2.42
CA TYR A 28 -7.87 15.84 -2.45
C TYR A 28 -7.59 15.35 -3.88
N ILE A 29 -8.63 15.15 -4.70
CA ILE A 29 -8.48 14.75 -6.10
C ILE A 29 -7.71 15.81 -6.88
N MET A 30 -8.09 17.08 -6.76
CA MET A 30 -7.40 18.18 -7.45
C MET A 30 -5.93 18.27 -7.04
N LEU A 31 -5.62 18.17 -5.74
CA LEU A 31 -4.25 18.19 -5.23
C LEU A 31 -3.44 17.02 -5.75
N PHE A 32 -4.02 15.82 -5.82
CA PHE A 32 -3.29 14.68 -6.33
C PHE A 32 -3.05 14.76 -7.84
N ASN A 33 -4.03 15.26 -8.59
CA ASN A 33 -3.92 15.43 -10.04
C ASN A 33 -2.87 16.50 -10.39
N THR A 34 -2.86 17.62 -9.67
CA THR A 34 -1.92 18.75 -9.86
C THR A 34 -0.59 18.59 -9.10
N CYS A 35 -0.40 17.45 -8.43
CA CYS A 35 0.84 17.13 -7.72
C CYS A 35 1.98 16.92 -8.71
N GLU A 36 2.97 17.81 -8.63
CA GLU A 36 4.22 17.73 -9.37
C GLU A 36 5.35 17.40 -8.38
N ILE A 37 6.00 16.27 -8.64
CA ILE A 37 7.13 15.80 -7.83
C ILE A 37 8.36 16.63 -8.19
N LYS A 38 9.06 17.14 -7.17
CA LYS A 38 10.31 17.88 -7.36
C LYS A 38 11.35 17.01 -8.05
N LYS A 39 11.94 17.51 -9.14
CA LYS A 39 12.83 16.73 -10.03
C LYS A 39 14.02 16.14 -9.27
N GLU A 40 14.59 16.93 -8.36
CA GLU A 40 15.70 16.57 -7.49
C GLU A 40 15.37 15.46 -6.48
N LYS A 41 14.08 15.18 -6.25
CA LYS A 41 13.61 14.13 -5.33
C LYS A 41 13.18 12.83 -6.03
N ILE A 42 13.05 12.81 -7.35
CA ILE A 42 12.56 11.64 -8.09
C ILE A 42 13.42 10.40 -7.82
N ALA A 43 14.74 10.52 -7.90
CA ALA A 43 15.64 9.38 -7.67
C ALA A 43 15.54 8.82 -6.24
N GLU A 44 15.41 9.69 -5.24
CA GLU A 44 15.20 9.30 -3.84
C GLU A 44 13.88 8.52 -3.67
N ILE A 45 12.81 8.99 -4.34
CA ILE A 45 11.48 8.36 -4.30
C ILE A 45 11.50 7.01 -5.00
N ASP A 46 12.10 6.92 -6.19
CA ASP A 46 12.18 5.68 -6.95
C ASP A 46 12.98 4.62 -6.18
N LYS A 47 14.09 5.02 -5.54
CA LYS A 47 14.86 4.13 -4.66
C LYS A 47 13.99 3.56 -3.54
N VAL A 48 13.19 4.39 -2.86
CA VAL A 48 12.28 3.92 -1.80
C VAL A 48 11.23 2.96 -2.36
N ILE A 49 10.62 3.29 -3.49
CA ILE A 49 9.62 2.43 -4.13
C ILE A 49 10.24 1.07 -4.48
N ASP A 50 11.40 1.05 -5.10
CA ASP A 50 12.01 -0.17 -5.60
C ASP A 50 12.55 -1.04 -4.46
N GLU A 51 13.32 -0.45 -3.54
CA GLU A 51 14.00 -1.20 -2.49
C GLU A 51 13.10 -1.57 -1.30
N LYS A 52 12.02 -0.81 -1.05
CA LYS A 52 11.18 -0.99 0.15
C LYS A 52 9.76 -1.40 -0.17
N ILE A 53 9.15 -0.87 -1.22
CA ILE A 53 7.73 -1.12 -1.52
C ILE A 53 7.57 -2.32 -2.46
N VAL A 54 8.16 -2.25 -3.64
CA VAL A 54 7.99 -3.26 -4.70
C VAL A 54 8.58 -4.60 -4.28
N VAL A 55 9.79 -4.63 -3.71
CA VAL A 55 10.40 -5.85 -3.17
C VAL A 55 9.51 -6.56 -2.13
N ASN A 56 8.72 -5.81 -1.36
CA ASN A 56 7.85 -6.36 -0.33
C ASN A 56 6.36 -6.41 -0.72
N ARG A 57 6.04 -6.20 -2.00
CA ARG A 57 4.65 -6.15 -2.51
C ARG A 57 3.84 -7.38 -2.10
N ASN A 58 4.40 -8.57 -2.28
CA ASN A 58 3.73 -9.83 -1.95
C ASN A 58 3.32 -9.92 -0.48
N ARG A 59 4.09 -9.32 0.44
CA ARG A 59 3.73 -9.27 1.87
C ARG A 59 2.51 -8.40 2.12
N TYR A 60 2.45 -7.22 1.49
CA TYR A 60 1.29 -6.34 1.61
C TYR A 60 0.04 -6.92 0.95
N GLU A 61 0.18 -7.59 -0.20
CA GLU A 61 -0.92 -8.33 -0.83
C GLU A 61 -1.39 -9.48 0.04
N GLY A 62 -0.47 -10.21 0.69
CA GLY A 62 -0.78 -11.22 1.70
C GLY A 62 -1.65 -10.67 2.84
N VAL A 63 -1.27 -9.53 3.42
CA VAL A 63 -2.08 -8.86 4.45
C VAL A 63 -3.46 -8.47 3.92
N SER A 64 -3.53 -7.85 2.74
CA SER A 64 -4.81 -7.49 2.08
C SER A 64 -5.73 -8.71 1.94
N ASN A 65 -5.18 -9.84 1.52
CA ASN A 65 -5.92 -11.09 1.34
C ASN A 65 -6.40 -11.67 2.68
N LEU A 66 -5.55 -11.66 3.71
CA LEU A 66 -5.90 -12.13 5.05
C LEU A 66 -7.01 -11.29 5.70
N VAL A 67 -7.02 -9.98 5.45
CA VAL A 67 -8.08 -9.08 5.92
C VAL A 67 -9.41 -9.42 5.23
N LYS A 68 -9.41 -9.64 3.91
CA LYS A 68 -10.61 -9.99 3.14
C LYS A 68 -11.16 -11.38 3.48
N GLY A 69 -10.27 -12.35 3.70
CA GLY A 69 -10.61 -13.76 3.88
C GLY A 69 -11.19 -14.14 5.24
N GLY A 70 -11.51 -13.19 6.13
CA GLY A 70 -12.19 -13.49 7.38
C GLY A 70 -11.36 -14.26 8.42
N GLY A 71 -10.03 -14.09 8.44
CA GLY A 71 -9.18 -14.63 9.51
C GLY A 71 -9.23 -16.15 9.68
N VAL A 72 -9.11 -16.91 8.59
CA VAL A 72 -8.98 -18.37 8.66
C VAL A 72 -7.52 -18.72 8.97
N ASN A 73 -7.29 -19.37 10.11
CA ASN A 73 -6.01 -19.92 10.55
C ASN A 73 -5.39 -20.76 9.43
N ASN A 74 -4.29 -20.29 8.84
CA ASN A 74 -3.56 -21.05 7.84
C ASN A 74 -2.05 -20.95 8.09
N THR A 75 -1.59 -21.82 8.98
CA THR A 75 -0.22 -22.36 9.07
C THR A 75 0.28 -23.00 7.76
N SER A 76 -0.52 -22.97 6.69
CA SER A 76 -0.24 -23.51 5.36
C SER A 76 0.25 -22.46 4.33
N LEU A 77 0.24 -21.16 4.65
CA LEU A 77 0.80 -20.11 3.77
C LEU A 77 2.27 -19.75 4.09
N PHE A 78 2.83 -20.33 5.16
CA PHE A 78 4.21 -20.10 5.60
C PHE A 78 5.09 -21.34 5.47
N GLY A 79 4.59 -22.40 4.82
CA GLY A 79 5.37 -23.57 4.46
C GLY A 79 6.38 -23.22 3.37
N SER A 80 7.66 -23.34 3.70
CA SER A 80 8.82 -23.29 2.84
C SER A 80 8.59 -23.91 1.45
N GLN A 81 8.26 -23.07 0.48
CA GLN A 81 8.45 -23.34 -0.96
C GLN A 81 9.21 -22.14 -1.52
N PRO A 82 10.29 -22.33 -2.30
CA PRO A 82 10.99 -21.21 -2.89
C PRO A 82 10.13 -20.64 -4.02
N LEU A 83 9.24 -19.71 -3.68
CA LEU A 83 8.49 -18.87 -4.62
C LEU A 83 9.38 -17.75 -5.22
N PHE A 84 10.68 -18.03 -5.40
CA PHE A 84 11.60 -17.16 -6.12
C PHE A 84 11.55 -17.48 -7.61
N GLN A 85 10.44 -17.14 -8.25
CA GLN A 85 10.50 -16.61 -9.62
C GLN A 85 9.81 -15.25 -9.61
N SER A 86 10.61 -14.24 -9.26
CA SER A 86 10.32 -12.88 -9.66
C SER A 86 10.37 -12.85 -11.20
N SER A 87 9.28 -12.45 -11.85
CA SER A 87 9.28 -12.14 -13.28
C SER A 87 9.95 -10.79 -13.60
N TYR A 88 10.67 -10.21 -12.64
CA TYR A 88 11.51 -9.03 -12.85
C TYR A 88 12.86 -9.41 -13.46
N ILE A 89 13.02 -9.16 -14.76
CA ILE A 89 14.32 -9.20 -15.45
C ILE A 89 14.91 -7.78 -15.49
N PRO A 90 16.07 -7.53 -14.85
CA PRO A 90 16.78 -6.24 -14.94
C PRO A 90 17.10 -5.87 -16.39
N PHE A 91 17.07 -4.59 -16.72
CA PHE A 91 17.26 -4.08 -18.09
C PHE A 91 18.53 -4.63 -18.80
N TYR A 92 19.62 -4.84 -18.07
CA TYR A 92 20.88 -5.36 -18.61
C TYR A 92 20.86 -6.85 -18.98
N ASN A 93 19.91 -7.64 -18.45
CA ASN A 93 19.78 -9.07 -18.75
C ASN A 93 18.86 -9.36 -19.95
N ARG A 94 18.27 -8.35 -20.58
CA ARG A 94 17.31 -8.53 -21.68
C ARG A 94 17.96 -8.88 -23.02
N PHE A 95 19.27 -8.66 -23.18
CA PHE A 95 19.95 -8.80 -24.47
C PHE A 95 20.98 -9.94 -24.55
N ASN A 96 21.07 -10.79 -23.52
CA ASN A 96 21.90 -11.99 -23.59
C ASN A 96 21.07 -13.18 -24.09
N THR A 97 21.04 -13.36 -25.41
CA THR A 97 20.49 -14.56 -26.05
C THR A 97 21.54 -15.65 -26.11
N THR A 98 21.40 -16.70 -25.29
CA THR A 98 22.02 -18.01 -25.55
C THR A 98 20.90 -19.04 -25.76
N PRO A 99 20.91 -19.85 -26.83
CA PRO A 99 19.80 -20.74 -27.15
C PRO A 99 19.72 -21.93 -26.19
N ALA A 100 18.50 -22.28 -25.77
CA ALA A 100 18.21 -23.48 -24.98
C ALA A 100 18.22 -24.74 -25.86
N THR A 101 19.00 -25.75 -25.46
CA THR A 101 18.97 -27.11 -26.01
C THR A 101 17.82 -27.91 -25.42
N VAL A 102 16.99 -28.47 -26.29
CA VAL A 102 15.94 -29.47 -26.00
C VAL A 102 16.59 -30.85 -25.91
N GLY A 103 16.31 -31.63 -24.87
CA GLY A 103 16.78 -33.01 -24.71
C GLY A 103 15.71 -33.88 -24.06
N SER A 104 15.11 -34.75 -24.86
CA SER A 104 14.22 -35.86 -24.50
C SER A 104 15.02 -37.13 -24.19
N ALA A 105 14.57 -37.95 -23.22
CA ALA A 105 14.38 -39.41 -23.37
C ALA A 105 14.27 -40.15 -22.01
N PHE A 106 13.13 -40.83 -21.86
CA PHE A 106 12.89 -42.19 -21.34
C PHE A 106 13.96 -42.88 -20.49
N ASN A 107 13.55 -43.38 -19.30
CA ASN A 107 13.98 -44.70 -18.86
C ASN A 107 12.89 -45.42 -18.04
N VAL A 108 12.71 -46.70 -18.36
CA VAL A 108 11.64 -47.62 -17.97
C VAL A 108 12.19 -48.57 -16.91
N ASN A 109 11.44 -48.84 -15.84
CA ASN A 109 11.67 -49.98 -14.96
C ASN A 109 10.48 -50.96 -15.07
N PRO A 110 10.72 -52.26 -15.37
CA PRO A 110 9.66 -53.27 -15.52
C PRO A 110 9.44 -54.08 -14.21
N PHE A 111 8.37 -54.88 -14.19
CA PHE A 111 7.93 -55.88 -13.20
C PHE A 111 6.83 -55.48 -12.20
N SER A 112 5.57 -55.85 -12.51
CA SER A 112 4.80 -56.89 -11.77
C SER A 112 3.38 -57.12 -12.36
N ASN A 113 2.89 -58.36 -12.20
CA ASN A 113 1.88 -59.11 -12.97
C ASN A 113 0.39 -58.64 -12.91
N PRO A 114 -0.48 -59.15 -13.83
CA PRO A 114 -1.86 -58.68 -14.02
C PRO A 114 -2.92 -59.47 -13.23
N LYS A 115 -4.05 -58.83 -12.87
CA LYS A 115 -5.30 -59.53 -12.50
C LYS A 115 -6.56 -58.86 -13.08
N SER A 116 -7.25 -59.68 -13.88
CA SER A 116 -8.68 -59.79 -14.23
C SER A 116 -9.61 -58.56 -14.27
N THR A 117 -10.19 -58.39 -15.46
CA THR A 117 -11.44 -57.73 -15.79
C THR A 117 -12.66 -58.35 -15.11
N GLN A 118 -13.54 -57.52 -14.54
CA GLN A 118 -14.96 -57.34 -14.90
C GLN A 118 -15.67 -56.65 -13.74
N ASP A 119 -16.05 -55.38 -13.92
CA ASP A 119 -17.44 -54.96 -13.71
C ASP A 119 -17.69 -53.59 -14.33
N ILE A 120 -18.83 -53.53 -15.00
CA ILE A 120 -19.31 -52.52 -15.92
C ILE A 120 -20.23 -51.56 -15.13
N PHE A 121 -20.32 -50.30 -15.57
CA PHE A 121 -21.30 -49.27 -15.21
C PHE A 121 -20.95 -48.31 -14.04
N ALA A 122 -20.32 -47.18 -14.37
CA ALA A 122 -20.78 -45.85 -13.98
C ALA A 122 -20.01 -44.75 -14.73
N SER A 123 -20.71 -44.07 -15.64
CA SER A 123 -20.21 -42.93 -16.40
C SER A 123 -20.01 -41.70 -15.52
N ARG A 124 -18.77 -41.20 -15.41
CA ARG A 124 -18.45 -39.78 -15.19
C ARG A 124 -17.16 -39.45 -15.95
N THR A 125 -17.29 -38.98 -17.18
CA THR A 125 -16.19 -38.38 -17.94
C THR A 125 -15.83 -37.04 -17.31
N ALA A 126 -14.66 -36.97 -16.68
CA ALA A 126 -14.00 -35.71 -16.37
C ALA A 126 -13.13 -35.34 -17.58
N ASP A 127 -13.69 -34.58 -18.51
CA ASP A 127 -12.97 -34.09 -19.68
C ASP A 127 -12.06 -32.92 -19.27
N VAL A 128 -10.80 -33.26 -18.99
CA VAL A 128 -9.71 -32.33 -18.65
C VAL A 128 -9.05 -31.79 -19.94
N PHE A 129 -9.80 -31.44 -20.98
CA PHE A 129 -9.27 -30.71 -22.14
C PHE A 129 -10.38 -29.95 -22.87
N SER A 130 -10.73 -28.76 -22.36
CA SER A 130 -11.43 -27.74 -23.16
C SER A 130 -10.53 -26.50 -23.23
N ASN A 131 -9.70 -26.47 -24.27
CA ASN A 131 -8.96 -25.30 -24.68
C ASN A 131 -9.93 -24.31 -25.33
N ASN A 132 -10.29 -23.24 -24.62
CA ASN A 132 -10.82 -22.04 -25.27
C ASN A 132 -9.67 -21.36 -26.01
N PHE A 133 -9.50 -21.71 -27.28
CA PHE A 133 -8.70 -20.94 -28.24
C PHE A 133 -9.27 -19.53 -28.36
N VAL A 134 -8.47 -18.52 -28.02
CA VAL A 134 -8.68 -17.14 -28.48
C VAL A 134 -7.75 -16.93 -29.66
N ASP A 135 -8.36 -16.75 -30.83
CA ASP A 135 -7.67 -16.47 -32.08
C ASP A 135 -6.95 -15.12 -31.99
N ASN A 136 -5.64 -15.11 -32.26
CA ASN A 136 -4.77 -13.95 -32.06
C ASN A 136 -4.26 -13.44 -33.41
N SER A 137 -5.15 -12.84 -34.20
CA SER A 137 -4.81 -12.15 -35.43
C SER A 137 -4.64 -10.65 -35.16
N ASN A 138 -3.51 -10.24 -34.57
CA ASN A 138 -3.01 -8.87 -34.68
C ASN A 138 -1.48 -8.85 -34.67
N VAL A 139 -0.90 -8.41 -35.80
CA VAL A 139 0.52 -8.44 -36.17
C VAL A 139 1.38 -7.41 -35.42
N PHE A 140 0.84 -6.75 -34.38
CA PHE A 140 1.58 -5.86 -33.49
C PHE A 140 1.41 -6.32 -32.05
N GLY A 141 2.19 -7.34 -31.68
CA GLY A 141 2.17 -7.98 -30.37
C GLY A 141 2.72 -7.09 -29.26
N LEU A 142 1.84 -6.34 -28.59
CA LEU A 142 2.02 -5.99 -27.19
C LEU A 142 1.35 -7.09 -26.35
N ASN A 143 2.17 -7.95 -25.75
CA ASN A 143 1.72 -9.01 -24.83
C ASN A 143 0.88 -8.40 -23.70
N ARG A 144 -0.45 -8.51 -23.82
CA ARG A 144 -1.42 -8.07 -22.81
C ARG A 144 -1.46 -9.03 -21.60
N ASP A 145 -0.75 -10.15 -21.69
CA ASP A 145 -0.78 -11.24 -20.72
C ASP A 145 0.14 -11.00 -19.51
N ILE A 146 1.00 -9.98 -19.52
CA ILE A 146 1.80 -9.56 -18.34
C ILE A 146 0.92 -8.83 -17.29
N PHE A 147 -0.22 -8.28 -17.69
CA PHE A 147 -1.13 -7.57 -16.78
C PHE A 147 -2.34 -8.40 -16.32
N SER A 148 -2.45 -9.66 -16.78
CA SER A 148 -3.60 -10.53 -16.48
C SER A 148 -3.61 -11.11 -15.05
N GLY A 149 -2.48 -11.07 -14.34
CA GLY A 149 -2.37 -11.53 -12.94
C GLY A 149 -2.83 -10.54 -11.86
N SER A 150 -3.14 -9.30 -12.24
CA SER A 150 -3.66 -8.29 -11.31
C SER A 150 -5.18 -8.31 -11.37
N THR A 151 -5.82 -8.85 -10.33
CA THR A 151 -7.26 -8.69 -10.10
C THR A 151 -7.57 -7.21 -9.90
N PHE A 152 -7.80 -6.49 -11.01
CA PHE A 152 -8.20 -5.09 -10.99
C PHE A 152 -9.65 -4.99 -10.54
N THR A 153 -9.82 -4.80 -9.23
CA THR A 153 -10.97 -4.22 -8.54
C THR A 153 -12.35 -4.54 -9.09
N ASN A 154 -13.07 -5.45 -8.44
CA ASN A 154 -14.49 -5.26 -8.12
C ASN A 154 -14.80 -6.05 -6.83
N GLY A 155 -15.00 -5.31 -5.72
CA GLY A 155 -15.24 -5.85 -4.36
C GLY A 155 -13.98 -6.09 -3.51
N ALA A 156 -12.91 -5.30 -3.72
CA ALA A 156 -11.57 -5.59 -3.22
C ALA A 156 -11.34 -5.12 -1.77
N GLY A 157 -10.64 -5.94 -0.98
CA GLY A 157 -10.19 -5.57 0.37
C GLY A 157 -9.21 -4.40 0.35
N VAL A 158 -8.60 -4.13 1.51
CA VAL A 158 -7.68 -2.99 1.69
C VAL A 158 -6.54 -3.03 0.67
N PRO A 159 -6.34 -1.99 -0.18
CA PRO A 159 -5.32 -2.03 -1.22
C PRO A 159 -3.92 -2.19 -0.64
N TRP A 160 -3.11 -3.07 -1.25
CA TRP A 160 -1.75 -3.34 -0.78
C TRP A 160 -0.89 -2.07 -0.70
N TYR A 161 -1.08 -1.12 -1.62
CA TYR A 161 -0.33 0.13 -1.66
C TYR A 161 -0.72 1.09 -0.52
N PHE A 162 -1.95 0.99 -0.01
CA PHE A 162 -2.36 1.72 1.20
C PHE A 162 -1.61 1.17 2.42
N ILE A 163 -1.55 -0.15 2.56
CA ILE A 163 -0.82 -0.82 3.64
C ILE A 163 0.67 -0.45 3.59
N ALA A 164 1.27 -0.40 2.40
CA ALA A 164 2.66 0.01 2.22
C ALA A 164 2.90 1.47 2.68
N CYS A 165 2.00 2.40 2.37
CA CYS A 165 2.07 3.78 2.84
C CYS A 165 1.90 3.89 4.36
N VAL A 166 0.98 3.13 4.97
CA VAL A 166 0.84 3.09 6.44
C VAL A 166 2.10 2.52 7.08
N HIS A 167 2.66 1.44 6.53
CA HIS A 167 3.89 0.82 7.04
C HIS A 167 5.08 1.80 7.00
N TYR A 168 5.13 2.65 5.97
CA TYR A 168 6.11 3.74 5.93
C TYR A 168 5.87 4.77 7.05
N LEU A 169 4.64 5.26 7.20
CA LEU A 169 4.31 6.32 8.15
C LEU A 169 4.51 5.88 9.61
N GLU A 170 4.12 4.65 9.96
CA GLU A 170 4.18 4.14 11.33
C GLU A 170 5.52 3.52 11.69
N CYS A 171 6.17 2.85 10.74
CA CYS A 171 7.31 1.98 11.04
C CYS A 171 8.57 2.28 10.21
N SER A 172 8.54 3.27 9.30
CA SER A 172 9.64 3.53 8.35
C SER A 172 10.07 2.27 7.59
N PHE A 173 9.10 1.44 7.19
CA PHE A 173 9.30 0.13 6.54
C PHE A 173 9.97 -0.96 7.38
N SER A 174 9.99 -0.84 8.72
CA SER A 174 10.53 -1.88 9.59
C SER A 174 9.51 -3.00 9.86
N PHE A 175 9.75 -4.18 9.30
CA PHE A 175 8.99 -5.40 9.58
C PHE A 175 9.23 -6.02 10.96
N LYS A 176 9.93 -5.30 11.85
CA LYS A 176 10.14 -5.69 13.25
C LYS A 176 9.24 -4.90 14.21
N LYS A 177 8.35 -4.05 13.67
CA LYS A 177 7.48 -3.15 14.42
C LYS A 177 6.01 -3.40 14.12
N HIS A 178 5.16 -3.12 15.10
CA HIS A 178 3.71 -3.16 15.01
C HIS A 178 3.21 -2.07 14.07
N LEU A 179 2.35 -2.44 13.11
CA LEU A 179 1.69 -1.48 12.22
C LEU A 179 0.75 -0.52 12.96
N HIS A 180 0.43 -0.80 14.23
CA HIS A 180 -0.42 0.06 15.07
C HIS A 180 0.20 1.42 15.38
N ASN A 181 1.47 1.42 15.80
CA ASN A 181 2.11 2.55 16.47
C ASN A 181 3.66 2.51 16.43
N GLY A 182 4.25 1.51 15.76
CA GLY A 182 5.70 1.36 15.65
C GLY A 182 6.40 0.67 16.83
N ASP A 183 5.69 0.14 17.83
CA ASP A 183 6.29 -0.64 18.92
C ASP A 183 6.94 -1.94 18.41
N PRO A 184 7.98 -2.50 19.08
CA PRO A 184 8.62 -3.74 18.64
C PRO A 184 7.67 -4.95 18.70
N LEU A 185 7.73 -5.83 17.67
CA LEU A 185 6.94 -7.08 17.59
C LEU A 185 7.32 -8.13 18.66
N THR A 186 8.37 -7.88 19.45
CA THR A 186 8.83 -8.76 20.54
C THR A 186 7.97 -8.65 21.80
N GLY A 187 6.98 -7.76 21.83
CA GLY A 187 6.08 -7.56 22.95
C GLY A 187 4.70 -7.14 22.46
N TYR A 188 3.80 -6.82 23.39
CA TYR A 188 2.56 -6.12 23.06
C TYR A 188 2.84 -4.63 22.90
N THR A 189 1.97 -3.94 22.15
CA THR A 189 1.99 -2.48 22.09
C THR A 189 1.83 -1.85 23.47
N VAL A 190 2.72 -0.90 23.78
CA VAL A 190 2.67 -0.06 24.98
C VAL A 190 2.04 1.27 24.63
N HIS A 191 2.41 1.83 23.48
CA HIS A 191 1.78 3.05 22.97
C HIS A 191 0.36 2.76 22.50
N VAL A 192 -0.48 3.79 22.44
CA VAL A 192 -1.87 3.65 22.01
C VAL A 192 -1.94 3.25 20.53
N PRO A 193 -2.74 2.24 20.14
CA PRO A 193 -3.57 1.38 20.98
C PRO A 193 -2.75 0.32 21.74
N ALA A 194 -2.81 0.34 23.08
CA ALA A 194 -2.05 -0.57 23.93
C ALA A 194 -2.64 -2.00 23.94
N HIS A 195 -1.81 -2.98 24.29
CA HIS A 195 -2.16 -4.40 24.40
C HIS A 195 -2.69 -5.00 23.09
N ARG A 196 -1.93 -4.79 22.01
CA ARG A 196 -2.14 -5.39 20.68
C ARG A 196 -0.88 -6.10 20.21
N PRO A 197 -0.99 -7.07 19.29
CA PRO A 197 -2.20 -7.61 18.63
C PRO A 197 -2.96 -8.65 19.47
N LYS A 198 -4.20 -8.99 19.09
CA LYS A 198 -5.03 -10.04 19.71
C LYS A 198 -5.08 -11.30 18.85
N VAL A 199 -3.96 -12.02 18.77
CA VAL A 199 -3.76 -13.13 17.80
C VAL A 199 -3.74 -14.53 18.45
N GLY A 200 -4.13 -14.66 19.71
CA GLY A 200 -4.33 -15.96 20.38
C GLY A 200 -3.06 -16.66 20.86
N HIS A 201 -1.88 -16.05 20.68
CA HIS A 201 -0.61 -16.50 21.25
C HIS A 201 0.18 -15.33 21.87
N ALA A 202 1.21 -15.67 22.64
CA ALA A 202 2.17 -14.73 23.21
C ALA A 202 3.22 -14.29 22.17
N PRO A 203 3.89 -13.13 22.36
CA PRO A 203 4.97 -12.68 21.47
C PRO A 203 6.15 -13.68 21.41
N PRO A 204 6.99 -13.62 20.37
CA PRO A 204 7.03 -12.60 19.32
C PRO A 204 5.92 -12.76 18.26
N PHE A 205 5.47 -11.63 17.73
CA PHE A 205 4.47 -11.55 16.66
C PHE A 205 5.14 -11.36 15.30
N ASN A 206 4.45 -11.78 14.23
CA ASN A 206 4.82 -11.43 12.87
C ASN A 206 4.19 -10.10 12.44
N PHE A 207 4.80 -9.45 11.46
CA PHE A 207 4.28 -8.19 10.92
C PHE A 207 2.85 -8.35 10.38
N GLU A 208 2.60 -9.45 9.67
CA GLU A 208 1.31 -9.76 9.04
C GLU A 208 0.20 -9.88 10.08
N GLU A 209 0.47 -10.56 11.19
CA GLU A 209 -0.46 -10.72 12.31
C GLU A 209 -0.83 -9.36 12.93
N SER A 210 0.19 -8.53 13.21
CA SER A 210 -0.03 -7.18 13.72
C SER A 210 -0.73 -6.28 12.71
N ALA A 211 -0.44 -6.42 11.42
CA ALA A 211 -1.03 -5.61 10.37
C ALA A 211 -2.52 -5.92 10.19
N VAL A 212 -2.88 -7.21 10.19
CA VAL A 212 -4.29 -7.64 10.12
C VAL A 212 -5.07 -7.13 11.33
N ASP A 213 -4.52 -7.25 12.55
CA ASP A 213 -5.15 -6.72 13.77
C ASP A 213 -5.35 -5.19 13.67
N ALA A 214 -4.32 -4.44 13.25
CA ALA A 214 -4.40 -2.99 13.08
C ALA A 214 -5.47 -2.56 12.08
N ILE A 215 -5.53 -3.21 10.92
CA ILE A 215 -6.49 -2.88 9.86
C ILE A 215 -7.93 -3.18 10.32
N LYS A 216 -8.16 -4.31 11.00
CA LYS A 216 -9.47 -4.67 11.56
C LYS A 216 -9.87 -3.74 12.71
N LEU A 217 -8.93 -3.35 13.58
CA LEU A 217 -9.20 -2.40 14.66
C LEU A 217 -9.70 -1.05 14.12
N MET A 218 -9.15 -0.62 12.97
CA MET A 218 -9.58 0.60 12.26
C MET A 218 -10.85 0.41 11.43
N LYS A 219 -11.46 -0.79 11.43
CA LYS A 219 -12.66 -1.18 10.67
C LYS A 219 -12.47 -1.03 9.15
N TYR A 220 -11.25 -1.14 8.67
CA TYR A 220 -10.94 -1.02 7.24
C TYR A 220 -11.24 -2.31 6.47
N ASP A 221 -11.45 -3.42 7.16
CA ASP A 221 -11.98 -4.67 6.63
C ASP A 221 -13.43 -4.55 6.14
N HIS A 222 -14.19 -3.57 6.64
CA HIS A 222 -15.56 -3.29 6.20
C HIS A 222 -15.64 -2.25 5.07
N VAL A 223 -14.51 -1.66 4.65
CA VAL A 223 -14.49 -0.63 3.61
C VAL A 223 -14.47 -1.29 2.24
N THR A 224 -15.50 -1.00 1.44
CA THR A 224 -15.68 -1.56 0.09
C THR A 224 -15.21 -0.62 -1.02
N ASN A 225 -15.19 0.69 -0.77
CA ASN A 225 -14.73 1.69 -1.74
C ASN A 225 -13.43 2.35 -1.29
N TRP A 226 -12.34 2.03 -1.98
CA TRP A 226 -11.01 2.60 -1.77
C TRP A 226 -10.68 3.62 -2.86
N SER A 227 -11.41 4.73 -2.86
CA SER A 227 -11.11 5.84 -3.76
C SER A 227 -9.96 6.70 -3.26
N LEU A 228 -9.31 7.40 -4.19
CA LEU A 228 -8.20 8.31 -3.96
C LEU A 228 -8.46 9.30 -2.81
N PRO A 229 -9.59 10.05 -2.77
CA PRO A 229 -9.84 10.95 -1.65
C PRO A 229 -9.98 10.21 -0.32
N PHE A 230 -10.57 9.02 -0.30
CA PHE A 230 -10.67 8.21 0.92
C PHE A 230 -9.28 7.77 1.41
N ILE A 231 -8.44 7.26 0.50
CA ILE A 231 -7.05 6.87 0.78
C ILE A 231 -6.27 8.03 1.37
N LEU A 232 -6.27 9.19 0.72
CA LEU A 232 -5.52 10.36 1.16
C LEU A 232 -6.01 10.88 2.51
N LEU A 233 -7.34 10.92 2.71
CA LEU A 233 -7.94 11.30 3.99
C LEU A 233 -7.49 10.37 5.13
N LYS A 234 -7.46 9.05 4.89
CA LYS A 234 -7.01 8.08 5.90
C LYS A 234 -5.52 8.22 6.18
N LEU A 235 -4.68 8.36 5.16
CA LEU A 235 -3.23 8.57 5.32
C LEU A 235 -2.90 9.86 6.06
N GLU A 236 -3.64 10.95 5.82
CA GLU A 236 -3.51 12.17 6.63
C GLU A 236 -3.93 11.92 8.09
N GLY A 237 -5.01 11.16 8.28
CA GLY A 237 -5.54 10.81 9.59
C GLY A 237 -4.58 10.06 10.51
N TYR A 238 -3.63 9.28 9.96
CA TYR A 238 -2.62 8.56 10.75
C TYR A 238 -1.72 9.49 11.58
N ASN A 239 -1.28 10.60 10.99
CA ASN A 239 -0.52 11.63 11.72
C ASN A 239 -1.42 12.72 12.34
N GLY A 240 -2.65 12.85 11.83
CA GLY A 240 -3.65 13.78 12.30
C GLY A 240 -3.77 15.08 11.48
N PHE A 241 -4.92 15.73 11.64
CA PHE A 241 -5.35 16.88 10.85
C PHE A 241 -4.83 18.23 11.37
N GLY A 242 -3.72 18.25 12.11
CA GLY A 242 -3.21 19.43 12.81
C GLY A 242 -2.90 20.62 11.89
N TYR A 243 -2.44 20.32 10.67
CA TYR A 243 -2.06 21.30 9.66
C TYR A 243 -3.23 22.07 9.04
N ASN A 244 -4.44 21.50 9.07
CA ASN A 244 -5.64 22.15 8.50
C ASN A 244 -5.96 23.46 9.22
N ARG A 245 -5.63 23.57 10.52
CA ARG A 245 -5.74 24.81 11.29
C ARG A 245 -4.68 25.86 10.94
N LYS A 246 -3.58 25.45 10.29
CA LYS A 246 -2.47 26.31 9.89
C LYS A 246 -2.60 26.80 8.44
N GLY A 247 -3.58 26.28 7.69
CA GLY A 247 -3.74 26.60 6.27
C GLY A 247 -2.60 26.09 5.40
N ILE A 248 -1.83 25.10 5.88
CA ILE A 248 -0.78 24.46 5.11
C ILE A 248 -1.19 23.03 4.79
N ARG A 249 -0.75 22.53 3.64
CA ARG A 249 -0.91 21.13 3.27
C ARG A 249 0.05 20.29 4.08
N THR A 250 -0.43 19.16 4.59
CA THR A 250 0.36 18.30 5.46
C THR A 250 1.63 17.79 4.75
N PRO A 251 2.83 17.97 5.34
CA PRO A 251 4.05 17.36 4.81
C PRO A 251 3.97 15.84 4.74
N TYR A 252 3.15 15.19 5.58
CA TYR A 252 2.99 13.73 5.59
C TYR A 252 2.40 13.19 4.29
N LEU A 253 1.64 14.01 3.54
CA LEU A 253 1.16 13.64 2.21
C LEU A 253 2.01 14.28 1.11
N TRP A 254 2.33 15.58 1.25
CA TRP A 254 2.75 16.41 0.12
C TRP A 254 4.22 16.83 0.14
N SER A 255 4.99 16.41 1.15
CA SER A 255 6.43 16.67 1.14
C SER A 255 7.09 16.08 -0.11
N TYR A 256 8.01 16.86 -0.70
CA TYR A 256 8.66 16.64 -1.99
C TYR A 256 7.81 16.92 -3.25
N SER A 257 6.67 17.61 -3.12
CA SER A 257 5.93 18.15 -4.27
C SER A 257 5.84 19.68 -4.29
N ASN A 258 5.30 20.23 -5.37
CA ASN A 258 4.90 21.62 -5.51
C ASN A 258 3.89 22.10 -4.45
N HIS A 259 3.17 21.19 -3.79
CA HIS A 259 2.16 21.51 -2.78
C HIS A 259 2.73 21.74 -1.37
N TYR A 260 4.03 21.51 -1.15
CA TYR A 260 4.70 21.72 0.13
C TYR A 260 6.06 22.39 -0.02
N THR A 261 6.26 23.45 0.76
CA THR A 261 7.54 24.18 0.84
C THR A 261 8.17 24.09 2.22
N LYS A 262 7.45 24.52 3.27
CA LYS A 262 7.93 24.53 4.66
C LYS A 262 6.77 24.55 5.65
N GLY A 263 7.10 24.35 6.92
CA GLY A 263 6.17 24.27 8.03
C GLY A 263 5.97 22.83 8.45
N LYS A 264 6.35 22.46 9.67
CA LYS A 264 6.08 21.12 10.22
C LYS A 264 5.91 21.14 11.73
N TYR A 265 5.20 20.14 12.25
CA TYR A 265 5.29 19.80 13.66
C TYR A 265 6.64 19.11 13.90
N VAL A 266 7.50 19.73 14.72
CA VAL A 266 8.84 19.20 15.05
C VAL A 266 8.79 18.28 16.28
N LYS A 267 7.77 18.47 17.12
CA LYS A 267 7.42 17.64 18.27
C LYS A 267 5.90 17.67 18.43
N ASP A 268 5.36 16.79 19.27
CA ASP A 268 3.93 16.76 19.56
C ASP A 268 3.42 18.13 20.02
N GLY A 269 2.47 18.66 19.25
CA GLY A 269 1.89 19.99 19.47
C GLY A 269 2.80 21.19 19.11
N VAL A 270 4.09 20.99 18.84
CA VAL A 270 5.06 22.06 18.56
C VAL A 270 5.21 22.26 17.05
N TYR A 271 4.55 23.29 16.53
CA TYR A 271 4.62 23.68 15.13
C TYR A 271 5.72 24.73 14.88
N ASP A 272 6.60 24.46 13.92
CA ASP A 272 7.59 25.40 13.39
C ASP A 272 7.24 25.74 11.93
N ALA A 273 7.04 27.03 11.65
CA ALA A 273 6.68 27.53 10.32
C ALA A 273 7.86 27.54 9.32
N ASN A 274 9.10 27.49 9.80
CA ASN A 274 10.30 27.55 8.98
C ASN A 274 10.97 26.19 8.79
N ALA A 275 10.67 25.22 9.67
CA ALA A 275 11.20 23.87 9.53
C ALA A 275 10.66 23.19 8.26
N VAL A 276 11.57 22.54 7.53
CA VAL A 276 11.25 21.78 6.30
C VAL A 276 11.22 20.29 6.63
N SER A 277 10.25 19.57 6.08
CA SER A 277 10.19 18.13 6.18
C SER A 277 11.22 17.46 5.26
N SER A 278 12.07 16.61 5.83
CA SER A 278 12.91 15.66 5.10
C SER A 278 12.24 14.31 4.91
N GLN A 279 11.00 14.16 5.40
CA GLN A 279 10.21 12.96 5.25
C GLN A 279 9.53 13.01 3.88
N LEU A 280 9.59 11.92 3.12
CA LEU A 280 8.86 11.74 1.87
C LEU A 280 7.35 11.69 2.17
N GLY A 281 6.53 12.40 1.39
CA GLY A 281 5.08 12.39 1.53
C GLY A 281 4.41 11.14 0.94
N ALA A 282 3.40 10.59 1.62
CA ALA A 282 2.70 9.38 1.17
C ALA A 282 1.92 9.60 -0.15
N ALA A 283 1.34 10.79 -0.37
CA ALA A 283 0.68 11.09 -1.64
C ALA A 283 1.69 11.18 -2.79
N VAL A 284 2.92 11.63 -2.53
CA VAL A 284 4.02 11.65 -3.51
C VAL A 284 4.46 10.23 -3.87
N ILE A 285 4.52 9.31 -2.90
CA ILE A 285 4.77 7.87 -3.15
C ILE A 285 3.68 7.31 -4.07
N LEU A 286 2.40 7.50 -3.71
CA LEU A 286 1.27 7.04 -4.52
C LEU A 286 1.30 7.64 -5.94
N LYS A 287 1.56 8.94 -6.07
CA LYS A 287 1.66 9.63 -7.36
C LYS A 287 2.77 9.05 -8.22
N ARG A 288 3.94 8.78 -7.64
CA ARG A 288 5.07 8.20 -8.38
C ARG A 288 4.80 6.76 -8.80
N MET A 289 4.20 5.95 -7.92
CA MET A 289 3.78 4.58 -8.26
C MET A 289 2.74 4.58 -9.39
N GLU A 290 1.79 5.51 -9.38
CA GLU A 290 0.80 5.67 -10.45
C GLU A 290 1.43 6.13 -11.78
N GLN A 291 2.33 7.11 -11.75
CA GLN A 291 3.09 7.55 -12.94
C GLN A 291 3.91 6.42 -13.57
N ARG A 292 4.35 5.47 -12.75
CA ARG A 292 5.08 4.27 -13.16
C ARG A 292 4.16 3.09 -13.51
N ALA A 293 2.85 3.30 -13.52
CA ALA A 293 1.82 2.28 -13.78
C ALA A 293 1.90 1.05 -12.85
N LEU A 294 2.44 1.21 -11.64
CA LEU A 294 2.51 0.13 -10.63
C LEU A 294 1.18 -0.07 -9.91
N ILE A 295 0.35 0.98 -9.88
CA ILE A 295 -0.96 1.00 -9.24
C ILE A 295 -1.94 1.80 -10.10
N ASN A 296 -3.23 1.57 -9.87
CA ASN A 296 -4.32 2.42 -10.36
C ASN A 296 -5.25 2.72 -9.19
N ILE A 297 -5.53 4.00 -8.93
CA ILE A 297 -6.37 4.42 -7.81
C ILE A 297 -7.71 4.96 -8.35
N PRO A 298 -8.87 4.44 -7.95
CA PRO A 298 -10.16 5.00 -8.37
C PRO A 298 -10.38 6.43 -7.86
N ARG A 299 -11.08 7.30 -8.61
CA ARG A 299 -11.34 8.72 -8.23
C ARG A 299 -12.78 8.98 -7.78
N ASN A 300 -13.62 7.96 -7.85
CA ASN A 300 -15.08 7.98 -7.66
C ASN A 300 -15.54 8.01 -6.21
#